data_AF-A0A1Y1HTF0-F1
#
_entry.id   AF-A0A1Y1HTF0-F1
#
_cell.length_a   1.000
_cell.length_b   1.000
_cell.length_c   1.000
_cell.angle_alpha   90.00
_cell.angle_beta   90.00
_cell.angle_gamma   90.00
#
_symmetry.space_group_name_H-M   'P 1'
#
loop_
_entity.id
_entity.type
_entity.pdbx_description
1 polymer ?
#
loop_
_entity_poly.entity_id
_entity_poly.type
_entity_poly.pdbx_seq_one_letter_code
_entity_poly.pdbx_strand_id
1 'polypeptide(L)'
;MGTFPFALGRAAVFQPGTGHGLEHLTCQPIVMQRAFSYGGPRVDGVEPAQLPTCGGTLRISGSNLQRATVRRGGRQRGAGFSDVECSVLESTRTHVTLRVEAGLGKAHRVLLGNASGTTSVSSGYEEPSITEVRVGDKPLETAGGQTVEVVGQNLGIGLPDELTVQVGGQTAKWRMVEEHIRLIVTLPPSNGGHQNLQVWVGQTLQQRPSSITPACHLRYDLPKVLSCTEIGRVGQIVTVGGSNFGSAGEIAVRIGGISCEKAQVSVRHTQISCQVPEGKGHNLPVEVCVNGQWSDPDNRVACFSYKVEGAPKRPQRIGPYVTPPSISEAEPIFKQWRLSTYYERKDPMARKDVHGNDFTKESVRAAQEAYKKLTLGLAELSEKKKNEILNRCIFGWQKLKAERGLTEAPAQKRARTTA
;
A
#
# COMPACT_ATOMS: atom_id res chain seq x y z
N MET A 1 -70.01 7.32 1.98
CA MET A 1 -71.16 7.97 2.63
C MET A 1 -72.34 7.02 2.54
N GLY A 2 -72.89 6.59 3.66
CA GLY A 2 -74.12 5.78 3.70
C GLY A 2 -75.00 6.34 4.80
N THR A 3 -76.18 6.84 4.44
CA THR A 3 -77.16 7.41 5.36
C THR A 3 -78.24 6.38 5.66
N PHE A 4 -78.40 6.00 6.92
CA PHE A 4 -79.58 5.29 7.44
C PHE A 4 -80.39 6.26 8.32
N PRO A 5 -81.73 6.30 8.23
CA PRO A 5 -82.54 7.22 9.02
C PRO A 5 -82.84 6.62 10.41
N PHE A 6 -82.54 7.37 11.48
CA PHE A 6 -83.08 7.11 12.82
C PHE A 6 -84.09 8.21 13.21
N ALA A 7 -85.12 7.78 13.94
CA ALA A 7 -86.34 8.53 14.25
C ALA A 7 -86.09 9.88 14.95
N LEU A 8 -86.80 10.91 14.47
CA LEU A 8 -86.79 12.29 14.99
C LEU A 8 -87.63 12.40 16.28
N GLY A 9 -87.00 12.69 17.42
CA GLY A 9 -87.67 13.26 18.58
C GLY A 9 -87.85 14.77 18.40
N ARG A 10 -89.05 15.30 18.67
CA ARG A 10 -89.36 16.74 18.57
C ARG A 10 -89.09 17.42 19.92
N ALA A 11 -88.33 18.52 19.91
CA ALA A 11 -88.26 19.47 21.02
C ALA A 11 -88.77 20.83 20.54
N ALA A 12 -89.66 21.45 21.31
CA ALA A 12 -90.18 22.79 21.05
C ALA A 12 -89.56 23.79 22.04
N VAL A 13 -89.08 24.93 21.55
CA VAL A 13 -88.61 26.06 22.38
C VAL A 13 -89.67 27.15 22.29
N PHE A 14 -90.16 27.62 23.44
CA PHE A 14 -91.12 28.73 23.54
C PHE A 14 -90.38 30.06 23.71
N GLN A 15 -90.77 31.08 22.95
CA GLN A 15 -90.55 32.49 23.30
C GLN A 15 -91.92 33.17 23.42
N PRO A 16 -92.15 34.05 24.43
CA PRO A 16 -93.44 34.69 24.61
C PRO A 16 -93.61 35.86 23.64
N GLY A 17 -94.58 35.73 22.72
CA GLY A 17 -95.11 36.83 21.91
C GLY A 17 -96.50 37.23 22.39
N THR A 18 -96.71 38.53 22.61
CA THR A 18 -97.99 39.10 23.02
C THR A 18 -98.92 39.34 21.82
N GLY A 19 -100.07 38.66 21.78
CA GLY A 19 -101.34 39.23 21.29
C GLY A 19 -101.77 39.01 19.84
N HIS A 20 -102.78 38.15 19.70
CA HIS A 20 -103.90 38.13 18.72
C HIS A 20 -103.63 37.92 17.21
N GLY A 21 -103.75 36.65 16.79
CA GLY A 21 -104.24 36.29 15.44
C GLY A 21 -103.44 35.18 14.75
N LEU A 22 -103.91 33.93 14.89
CA LEU A 22 -103.54 32.72 14.13
C LEU A 22 -102.04 32.53 13.85
N GLU A 23 -101.36 31.86 14.79
CA GLU A 23 -99.99 31.37 14.59
C GLU A 23 -99.95 30.29 13.49
N HIS A 24 -99.41 30.65 12.33
CA HIS A 24 -99.00 29.66 11.33
C HIS A 24 -97.71 29.00 11.85
N LEU A 25 -97.86 27.90 12.59
CA LEU A 25 -96.75 27.04 13.04
C LEU A 25 -96.03 26.44 11.83
N THR A 26 -95.00 27.12 11.33
CA THR A 26 -94.03 26.48 10.46
C THR A 26 -93.11 25.62 11.31
N CYS A 27 -93.46 24.34 11.47
CA CYS A 27 -92.50 23.33 11.88
C CYS A 27 -91.46 23.19 10.76
N GLN A 28 -90.38 23.95 10.81
CA GLN A 28 -89.18 23.56 10.07
C GLN A 28 -88.65 22.26 10.70
N PRO A 29 -88.52 21.16 9.95
CA PRO A 29 -87.83 20.00 10.46
C PRO A 29 -86.38 20.40 10.71
N ILE A 30 -86.01 20.57 11.98
CA ILE A 30 -84.60 20.56 12.36
C ILE A 30 -84.15 19.13 12.15
N VAL A 31 -83.65 18.85 10.94
CA VAL A 31 -82.87 17.64 10.70
C VAL A 31 -81.58 17.86 11.47
N MET A 32 -81.50 17.30 12.68
CA MET A 32 -80.19 17.05 13.28
C MET A 32 -79.50 16.04 12.37
N GLN A 33 -78.80 16.53 11.35
CA GLN A 33 -77.77 15.75 10.67
C GLN A 33 -76.66 15.55 11.70
N ARG A 34 -76.78 14.51 12.52
CA ARG A 34 -75.60 13.89 13.10
C ARG A 34 -74.86 13.24 11.93
N ALA A 35 -74.06 14.05 11.24
CA ALA A 35 -73.08 13.54 10.31
C ALA A 35 -72.07 12.72 11.15
N PHE A 36 -72.21 11.40 11.12
CA PHE A 36 -71.22 10.52 11.72
C PHE A 36 -70.09 10.32 10.71
N SER A 37 -68.91 10.86 11.00
CA SER A 37 -67.71 10.64 10.21
C SER A 37 -66.83 9.57 10.86
N TYR A 38 -66.52 8.51 10.13
CA TYR A 38 -65.49 7.56 10.54
C TYR A 38 -64.11 8.23 10.45
N GLY A 39 -63.33 8.13 11.52
CA GLY A 39 -61.94 8.61 11.52
C GLY A 39 -61.06 7.87 10.51
N GLY A 40 -60.08 8.58 9.94
CA GLY A 40 -59.04 7.99 9.11
C GLY A 40 -58.15 7.00 9.88
N PRO A 41 -57.31 6.23 9.17
CA PRO A 41 -56.36 5.32 9.80
C PRO A 41 -55.30 6.12 10.57
N ARG A 42 -54.95 5.67 11.78
CA ARG A 42 -53.88 6.25 12.61
C ARG A 42 -52.86 5.16 12.92
N VAL A 43 -51.58 5.49 12.80
CA VAL A 43 -50.47 4.59 13.16
C VAL A 43 -49.87 5.05 14.47
N ASP A 44 -49.65 4.11 15.37
CA ASP A 44 -49.04 4.32 16.68
C ASP A 44 -47.60 3.79 16.71
N GLY A 45 -47.29 2.73 15.95
CA GLY A 45 -45.95 2.17 15.88
C GLY A 45 -45.75 1.16 14.76
N VAL A 46 -44.49 0.78 14.55
CA VAL A 46 -44.06 -0.24 13.60
C VAL A 46 -43.01 -1.14 14.24
N GLU A 47 -43.14 -2.45 14.03
CA GLU A 47 -42.25 -3.46 14.57
C GLU A 47 -42.00 -4.57 13.52
N PRO A 48 -40.75 -4.97 13.25
CA PRO A 48 -39.52 -4.36 13.77
C PRO A 48 -39.27 -2.96 13.17
N ALA A 49 -38.43 -2.17 13.85
CA ALA A 49 -38.09 -0.82 13.38
C ALA A 49 -37.29 -0.84 12.06
N GLN A 50 -36.49 -1.89 11.86
CA GLN A 50 -35.76 -2.19 10.63
C GLN A 50 -35.90 -3.67 10.27
N LEU A 51 -35.80 -3.98 8.99
CA LEU A 51 -35.86 -5.35 8.46
C LEU A 51 -34.50 -5.78 7.88
N PRO A 52 -34.16 -7.08 7.91
CA PRO A 52 -33.06 -7.60 7.13
C PRO A 52 -33.26 -7.34 5.64
N THR A 53 -32.18 -7.18 4.88
CA THR A 53 -32.27 -6.88 3.42
C THR A 53 -32.95 -7.98 2.60
N CYS A 54 -33.08 -9.20 3.14
CA CYS A 54 -33.86 -10.28 2.52
C CYS A 54 -35.38 -10.12 2.69
N GLY A 55 -35.82 -9.05 3.34
CA GLY A 55 -37.22 -8.80 3.63
C GLY A 55 -37.68 -9.51 4.90
N GLY A 56 -39.00 -9.59 5.07
CA GLY A 56 -39.60 -10.22 6.24
C GLY A 56 -41.00 -9.71 6.52
N THR A 57 -41.41 -9.81 7.77
CA THR A 57 -42.75 -9.42 8.20
C THR A 57 -42.67 -8.13 9.02
N LEU A 58 -43.49 -7.16 8.65
CA LEU A 58 -43.62 -5.86 9.32
C LEU A 58 -45.01 -5.74 9.93
N ARG A 59 -45.08 -5.50 11.24
CA ARG A 59 -46.32 -5.28 11.98
C ARG A 59 -46.48 -3.79 12.28
N ILE A 60 -47.60 -3.23 11.88
CA ILE A 60 -47.96 -1.83 12.12
C ILE A 60 -49.12 -1.80 13.09
N SER A 61 -48.98 -1.09 14.22
CA SER A 61 -50.02 -0.94 15.23
C SER A 61 -50.69 0.44 15.14
N GLY A 62 -51.96 0.53 15.51
CA GLY A 62 -52.70 1.78 15.42
C GLY A 62 -54.19 1.66 15.65
N SER A 63 -54.97 2.55 15.04
CA SER A 63 -56.43 2.56 15.07
C SER A 63 -57.04 2.82 13.70
N ASN A 64 -58.28 2.34 13.49
CA ASN A 64 -59.00 2.39 12.22
C ASN A 64 -58.26 1.73 11.03
N LEU A 65 -57.45 0.72 11.31
CA LEU A 65 -56.59 0.04 10.32
C LEU A 65 -57.28 -1.10 9.56
N GLN A 66 -58.58 -1.31 9.77
CA GLN A 66 -59.34 -2.35 9.08
C GLN A 66 -59.40 -2.10 7.57
N ARG A 67 -59.22 -3.17 6.77
CA ARG A 67 -59.18 -3.12 5.30
C ARG A 67 -58.14 -2.11 4.77
N ALA A 68 -57.03 -1.92 5.50
CA ALA A 68 -55.95 -1.08 5.04
C ALA A 68 -55.38 -1.67 3.75
N THR A 69 -55.36 -0.88 2.67
CA THR A 69 -54.64 -1.21 1.45
C THR A 69 -53.28 -0.56 1.47
N VAL A 70 -52.23 -1.31 1.13
CA VAL A 70 -50.93 -0.72 0.80
C VAL A 70 -51.03 -0.15 -0.61
N ARG A 71 -50.80 1.15 -0.74
CA ARG A 71 -50.69 1.79 -2.05
C ARG A 71 -49.21 1.89 -2.42
N ARG A 72 -48.84 1.45 -3.63
CA ARG A 72 -47.53 1.80 -4.22
C ARG A 72 -47.38 3.32 -4.18
N GLY A 73 -46.25 3.81 -3.70
CA GLY A 73 -45.94 5.23 -3.78
C GLY A 73 -46.01 5.64 -5.24
N GLY A 74 -46.76 6.69 -5.56
CA GLY A 74 -46.64 7.30 -6.87
C GLY A 74 -45.21 7.83 -7.01
N ARG A 75 -44.50 7.43 -8.07
CA ARG A 75 -43.15 7.88 -8.43
C ARG A 75 -43.06 9.41 -8.42
N GLN A 76 -42.71 10.01 -7.29
CA GLN A 76 -42.40 11.44 -7.22
C GLN A 76 -40.97 11.63 -7.73
N ARG A 77 -40.80 12.38 -8.84
CA ARG A 77 -39.49 12.82 -9.32
C ARG A 77 -38.91 13.84 -8.34
N GLY A 78 -38.10 13.36 -7.40
CA GLY A 78 -37.37 14.18 -6.44
C GLY A 78 -36.90 13.31 -5.28
N ALA A 79 -35.59 13.04 -5.23
CA ALA A 79 -34.84 12.44 -4.12
C ALA A 79 -35.57 11.40 -3.23
N GLY A 80 -35.39 10.11 -3.55
CA GLY A 80 -35.08 9.08 -2.54
C GLY A 80 -36.24 8.41 -1.81
N PHE A 81 -37.04 7.59 -2.51
CA PHE A 81 -37.77 6.47 -1.92
C PHE A 81 -37.88 5.36 -2.97
N SER A 82 -37.26 4.19 -2.76
CA SER A 82 -37.54 3.02 -3.62
C SER A 82 -38.84 2.37 -3.14
N ASP A 83 -39.75 2.13 -4.08
CA ASP A 83 -40.99 1.41 -3.87
C ASP A 83 -40.65 -0.07 -3.63
N VAL A 84 -40.45 -0.45 -2.36
CA VAL A 84 -40.33 -1.86 -1.97
C VAL A 84 -41.69 -2.52 -2.12
N GLU A 85 -41.74 -3.66 -2.81
CA GLU A 85 -42.97 -4.44 -2.91
C GLU A 85 -43.38 -4.98 -1.54
N CYS A 86 -44.60 -4.65 -1.14
CA CYS A 86 -45.19 -5.12 0.10
C CYS A 86 -46.59 -5.67 -0.17
N SER A 87 -46.95 -6.77 0.47
CA SER A 87 -48.30 -7.35 0.43
C SER A 87 -48.91 -7.41 1.83
N VAL A 88 -50.22 -7.20 1.91
CA VAL A 88 -50.94 -7.29 3.20
C VAL A 88 -51.22 -8.75 3.51
N LEU A 89 -50.68 -9.26 4.62
CA LEU A 89 -50.98 -10.59 5.13
C LEU A 89 -52.24 -10.57 5.99
N GLU A 90 -52.36 -9.58 6.86
CA GLU A 90 -53.46 -9.45 7.80
C GLU A 90 -53.79 -7.97 8.05
N SER A 91 -55.07 -7.64 8.19
CA SER A 91 -55.53 -6.30 8.56
C SER A 91 -56.71 -6.40 9.53
N THR A 92 -56.50 -5.87 10.72
CA THR A 92 -57.52 -5.72 11.77
C THR A 92 -57.73 -4.24 12.09
N ARG A 93 -58.63 -3.92 13.03
CA ARG A 93 -58.84 -2.53 13.46
C ARG A 93 -57.61 -1.90 14.12
N THR A 94 -56.77 -2.70 14.77
CA THR A 94 -55.66 -2.23 15.61
C THR A 94 -54.27 -2.57 15.07
N HIS A 95 -54.16 -3.46 14.09
CA HIS A 95 -52.87 -3.78 13.48
C HIS A 95 -52.99 -4.24 12.03
N VAL A 96 -51.92 -4.04 11.27
CA VAL A 96 -51.71 -4.53 9.92
C VAL A 96 -50.40 -5.28 9.88
N THR A 97 -50.41 -6.49 9.34
CA THR A 97 -49.21 -7.31 9.13
C THR A 97 -48.91 -7.31 7.64
N LEU A 98 -47.72 -6.87 7.27
CA LEU A 98 -47.23 -6.80 5.89
C LEU A 98 -46.11 -7.82 5.68
N ARG A 99 -46.11 -8.45 4.51
CA ARG A 99 -44.92 -9.10 3.98
C ARG A 99 -44.18 -8.09 3.12
N VAL A 100 -42.94 -7.81 3.49
CA VAL A 100 -42.03 -6.88 2.81
C VAL A 100 -40.99 -7.72 2.09
N GLU A 101 -40.85 -7.53 0.79
CA GLU A 101 -39.86 -8.27 0.00
C GLU A 101 -38.44 -7.74 0.22
N ALA A 102 -37.45 -8.38 -0.40
CA ALA A 102 -36.06 -7.97 -0.34
C ALA A 102 -35.86 -6.53 -0.85
N GLY A 103 -34.96 -5.79 -0.22
CA GLY A 103 -34.69 -4.39 -0.56
C GLY A 103 -33.56 -3.79 0.25
N LEU A 104 -33.28 -2.51 -0.03
CA LEU A 104 -32.15 -1.76 0.52
C LEU A 104 -32.56 -0.33 0.86
N GLY A 105 -31.93 0.27 1.88
CA GLY A 105 -32.08 1.68 2.20
C GLY A 105 -32.58 1.97 3.62
N LYS A 106 -32.50 3.23 4.03
CA LYS A 106 -32.76 3.68 5.42
C LYS A 106 -34.21 4.11 5.65
N ALA A 107 -34.94 4.46 4.60
CA ALA A 107 -36.27 5.04 4.73
C ALA A 107 -37.19 4.64 3.56
N HIS A 108 -38.11 3.74 3.84
CA HIS A 108 -39.25 3.40 3.00
C HIS A 108 -40.52 3.90 3.67
N ARG A 109 -41.32 4.66 2.93
CA ARG A 109 -42.60 5.15 3.39
C ARG A 109 -43.69 4.16 2.99
N VAL A 110 -44.29 3.52 3.98
CA VAL A 110 -45.45 2.65 3.78
C VAL A 110 -46.71 3.49 3.89
N LEU A 111 -47.49 3.56 2.80
CA LEU A 111 -48.77 4.26 2.75
C LEU A 111 -49.91 3.29 3.06
N LEU A 112 -50.66 3.58 4.13
CA LEU A 112 -51.86 2.83 4.52
C LEU A 112 -53.10 3.68 4.25
N GLY A 113 -54.09 3.13 3.56
CA GLY A 113 -55.34 3.82 3.25
C GLY A 113 -56.57 3.00 3.59
N ASN A 114 -57.63 3.69 4.04
CA ASN A 114 -58.99 3.15 4.11
C ASN A 114 -59.98 4.12 3.44
N ALA A 115 -61.28 3.84 3.49
CA ALA A 115 -62.32 4.68 2.87
C ALA A 115 -62.43 6.11 3.45
N SER A 116 -61.86 6.37 4.62
CA SER A 116 -61.88 7.67 5.33
C SER A 116 -60.60 8.49 5.18
N GLY A 117 -59.52 7.93 4.61
CA GLY A 117 -58.27 8.66 4.40
C GLY A 117 -57.03 7.78 4.32
N THR A 118 -55.85 8.42 4.34
CA THR A 118 -54.54 7.77 4.28
C THR A 118 -53.63 8.23 5.41
N THR A 119 -52.78 7.32 5.89
CA THR A 119 -51.70 7.57 6.83
C THR A 119 -50.42 6.91 6.32
N SER A 120 -49.29 7.22 6.94
CA SER A 120 -48.01 6.65 6.53
C SER A 120 -47.12 6.36 7.72
N VAL A 121 -46.32 5.31 7.59
CA VAL A 121 -45.26 4.97 8.54
C VAL A 121 -43.96 4.74 7.78
N SER A 122 -42.83 5.06 8.39
CA SER A 122 -41.52 4.79 7.82
C SER A 122 -40.90 3.56 8.47
N SER A 123 -40.34 2.67 7.66
CA SER A 123 -39.44 1.60 8.09
C SER A 123 -38.24 1.54 7.15
N GLY A 124 -37.17 0.85 7.51
CA GLY A 124 -35.93 0.77 6.74
C GLY A 124 -35.34 -0.63 6.77
N TYR A 125 -34.32 -0.85 5.96
CA TYR A 125 -33.49 -2.04 6.09
C TYR A 125 -32.33 -1.81 7.04
N GLU A 126 -31.92 -2.89 7.70
CA GLU A 126 -30.74 -2.95 8.54
C GLU A 126 -29.46 -2.64 7.75
N GLU A 127 -28.44 -2.18 8.46
CA GLU A 127 -27.12 -1.95 7.86
C GLU A 127 -26.38 -3.25 7.54
N PRO A 128 -25.50 -3.26 6.54
CA PRO A 128 -24.66 -4.42 6.25
C PRO A 128 -23.70 -4.70 7.41
N SER A 129 -23.52 -5.97 7.75
CA SER A 129 -22.55 -6.38 8.76
C SER A 129 -21.62 -7.43 8.18
N ILE A 130 -20.32 -7.28 8.43
CA ILE A 130 -19.31 -8.26 8.01
C ILE A 130 -18.98 -9.11 9.23
N THR A 131 -19.22 -10.40 9.12
CA THR A 131 -18.94 -11.38 10.17
C THR A 131 -17.54 -11.96 10.00
N GLU A 132 -17.13 -12.20 8.76
CA GLU A 132 -15.84 -12.84 8.45
C GLU A 132 -15.33 -12.38 7.08
N VAL A 133 -14.01 -12.16 6.99
CA VAL A 133 -13.31 -12.04 5.70
C VAL A 133 -12.30 -13.16 5.60
N ARG A 134 -12.56 -14.09 4.69
CA ARG A 134 -11.70 -15.25 4.42
C ARG A 134 -10.69 -14.91 3.35
N VAL A 135 -9.43 -14.89 3.78
CA VAL A 135 -8.27 -14.77 2.91
C VAL A 135 -7.82 -16.19 2.56
N GLY A 136 -7.52 -16.44 1.28
CA GLY A 136 -6.99 -17.73 0.86
C GLY A 136 -5.56 -17.98 1.36
N ASP A 137 -4.99 -19.13 0.99
CA ASP A 137 -3.65 -19.54 1.46
C ASP A 137 -2.50 -18.64 0.96
N LYS A 138 -2.75 -17.87 -0.10
CA LYS A 138 -1.74 -16.98 -0.68
C LYS A 138 -1.65 -15.68 0.11
N PRO A 139 -0.44 -15.17 0.36
CA PRO A 139 -0.26 -13.88 0.99
C PRO A 139 -0.91 -12.75 0.19
N LEU A 140 -1.34 -11.71 0.90
CA LEU A 140 -1.93 -10.52 0.30
C LEU A 140 -0.82 -9.57 -0.16
N GLU A 141 -0.69 -9.40 -1.47
CA GLU A 141 0.32 -8.54 -2.07
C GLU A 141 -0.23 -7.16 -2.41
N THR A 142 0.61 -6.15 -2.33
CA THR A 142 0.20 -4.76 -2.57
C THR A 142 -0.26 -4.50 -4.01
N ALA A 143 0.10 -5.36 -4.97
CA ALA A 143 -0.30 -5.22 -6.37
C ALA A 143 -1.81 -5.43 -6.59
N GLY A 144 -2.50 -6.06 -5.64
CA GLY A 144 -3.91 -6.39 -5.74
C GLY A 144 -4.19 -7.53 -6.72
N GLY A 145 -5.46 -7.74 -7.03
CA GLY A 145 -5.93 -8.83 -7.89
C GLY A 145 -6.23 -10.14 -7.15
N GLN A 146 -5.75 -10.30 -5.90
CA GLN A 146 -6.22 -11.39 -5.04
C GLN A 146 -7.71 -11.25 -4.75
N THR A 147 -8.38 -12.38 -4.58
CA THR A 147 -9.78 -12.42 -4.17
C THR A 147 -9.91 -12.85 -2.73
N VAL A 148 -10.79 -12.18 -1.97
CA VAL A 148 -11.20 -12.58 -0.62
C VAL A 148 -12.70 -12.87 -0.61
N GLU A 149 -13.11 -13.82 0.21
CA GLU A 149 -14.53 -14.11 0.44
C GLU A 149 -15.01 -13.33 1.66
N VAL A 150 -16.09 -12.57 1.51
CA VAL A 150 -16.71 -11.78 2.57
C VAL A 150 -18.02 -12.45 2.93
N VAL A 151 -18.15 -12.82 4.21
CA VAL A 151 -19.36 -13.41 4.79
C VAL A 151 -19.93 -12.43 5.81
N GLY A 152 -21.24 -12.23 5.75
CA GLY A 152 -21.92 -11.25 6.56
C GLY A 152 -23.43 -11.39 6.54
N GLN A 153 -24.10 -10.31 6.93
CA GLN A 153 -25.53 -10.15 6.84
C GLN A 153 -25.85 -8.82 6.16
N ASN A 154 -27.06 -8.71 5.63
CA ASN A 154 -27.56 -7.49 5.03
C ASN A 154 -26.71 -6.94 3.87
N LEU A 155 -26.02 -7.82 3.14
CA LEU A 155 -25.17 -7.47 1.99
C LEU A 155 -25.97 -7.20 0.70
N GLY A 156 -27.30 -7.23 0.75
CA GLY A 156 -28.16 -6.97 -0.41
C GLY A 156 -28.09 -8.02 -1.53
N ILE A 157 -28.76 -7.75 -2.64
CA ILE A 157 -28.94 -8.69 -3.77
C ILE A 157 -27.88 -8.56 -4.87
N GLY A 158 -26.91 -7.64 -4.72
CA GLY A 158 -25.80 -7.51 -5.67
C GLY A 158 -26.15 -6.77 -6.96
N LEU A 159 -26.96 -5.70 -6.87
CA LEU A 159 -27.13 -4.75 -7.97
C LEU A 159 -25.96 -3.73 -8.00
N PRO A 160 -25.29 -3.52 -9.15
CA PRO A 160 -24.11 -2.65 -9.24
C PRO A 160 -24.31 -1.20 -8.77
N ASP A 161 -25.50 -0.64 -8.96
CA ASP A 161 -25.82 0.73 -8.57
C ASP A 161 -26.15 0.88 -7.07
N GLU A 162 -26.29 -0.25 -6.36
CA GLU A 162 -26.75 -0.30 -4.98
C GLU A 162 -25.75 -0.95 -4.03
N LEU A 163 -24.62 -1.46 -4.54
CA LEU A 163 -23.58 -2.07 -3.73
C LEU A 163 -22.19 -1.63 -4.18
N THR A 164 -21.47 -1.00 -3.25
CA THR A 164 -20.09 -0.59 -3.44
C THR A 164 -19.23 -1.24 -2.36
N VAL A 165 -18.16 -1.91 -2.76
CA VAL A 165 -17.15 -2.42 -1.81
C VAL A 165 -15.94 -1.52 -1.85
N GLN A 166 -15.43 -1.11 -0.69
CA GLN A 166 -14.22 -0.33 -0.55
C GLN A 166 -13.17 -1.08 0.28
N VAL A 167 -11.92 -0.99 -0.12
CA VAL A 167 -10.76 -1.51 0.61
C VAL A 167 -9.77 -0.37 0.78
N GLY A 168 -9.53 0.06 2.02
CA GLY A 168 -8.62 1.19 2.29
C GLY A 168 -9.03 2.48 1.59
N GLY A 169 -10.34 2.71 1.41
CA GLY A 169 -10.90 3.86 0.69
C GLY A 169 -10.93 3.75 -0.85
N GLN A 170 -10.34 2.69 -1.43
CA GLN A 170 -10.43 2.45 -2.88
C GLN A 170 -11.59 1.53 -3.21
N THR A 171 -12.28 1.81 -4.33
CA THR A 171 -13.38 0.95 -4.80
C THR A 171 -12.82 -0.37 -5.32
N ALA A 172 -13.33 -1.48 -4.79
CA ALA A 172 -12.96 -2.83 -5.15
C ALA A 172 -13.98 -3.44 -6.12
N LYS A 173 -13.52 -4.29 -7.02
CA LYS A 173 -14.44 -5.12 -7.82
C LYS A 173 -14.99 -6.23 -6.95
N TRP A 174 -16.24 -6.60 -7.16
CA TRP A 174 -16.90 -7.63 -6.37
C TRP A 174 -17.84 -8.47 -7.23
N ARG A 175 -18.20 -9.64 -6.73
CA ARG A 175 -19.21 -10.53 -7.32
C ARG A 175 -20.04 -11.13 -6.19
N MET A 176 -21.36 -11.04 -6.31
CA MET A 176 -22.27 -11.69 -5.37
C MET A 176 -22.17 -13.21 -5.52
N VAL A 177 -22.07 -13.92 -4.39
CA VAL A 177 -22.05 -15.39 -4.35
C VAL A 177 -23.36 -15.92 -3.80
N GLU A 178 -23.86 -15.28 -2.75
CA GLU A 178 -25.16 -15.58 -2.15
C GLU A 178 -25.76 -14.27 -1.67
N GLU A 179 -26.98 -13.99 -2.13
CA GLU A 179 -27.68 -12.76 -1.80
C GLU A 179 -27.75 -12.58 -0.28
N HIS A 180 -27.63 -11.34 0.15
CA HIS A 180 -27.68 -10.88 1.53
C HIS A 180 -26.52 -11.33 2.43
N ILE A 181 -25.75 -12.37 2.09
CA ILE A 181 -24.82 -12.98 3.05
C ILE A 181 -23.41 -13.24 2.55
N ARG A 182 -23.15 -13.35 1.23
CA ARG A 182 -21.81 -13.72 0.75
C ARG A 182 -21.45 -13.11 -0.58
N LEU A 183 -20.26 -12.52 -0.64
CA LEU A 183 -19.68 -11.97 -1.88
C LEU A 183 -18.17 -12.22 -1.95
N ILE A 184 -17.64 -12.24 -3.17
CA ILE A 184 -16.20 -12.29 -3.42
C ILE A 184 -15.73 -10.90 -3.82
N VAL A 185 -14.67 -10.41 -3.19
CA VAL A 185 -14.05 -9.11 -3.47
C VAL A 185 -12.70 -9.33 -4.11
N THR A 186 -12.46 -8.69 -5.25
CA THR A 186 -11.12 -8.58 -5.84
C THR A 186 -10.45 -7.36 -5.24
N LEU A 187 -9.38 -7.58 -4.48
CA LEU A 187 -8.64 -6.53 -3.80
C LEU A 187 -8.01 -5.57 -4.83
N PRO A 188 -8.23 -4.25 -4.70
CA PRO A 188 -7.55 -3.27 -5.51
C PRO A 188 -6.07 -3.18 -5.13
N PRO A 189 -5.21 -2.60 -5.99
CA PRO A 189 -3.85 -2.26 -5.60
C PRO A 189 -3.83 -1.37 -4.36
N SER A 190 -2.92 -1.66 -3.44
CA SER A 190 -2.79 -0.97 -2.14
C SER A 190 -1.35 -0.48 -1.95
N ASN A 191 -1.14 0.36 -0.94
CA ASN A 191 0.19 0.76 -0.50
C ASN A 191 0.71 -0.13 0.65
N GLY A 192 0.05 -1.26 0.92
CA GLY A 192 0.39 -2.17 2.01
C GLY A 192 -0.23 -1.73 3.34
N GLY A 193 0.27 -2.29 4.45
CA GLY A 193 -0.25 -1.95 5.77
C GLY A 193 -1.52 -2.71 6.16
N HIS A 194 -2.23 -2.14 7.14
CA HIS A 194 -3.57 -2.59 7.55
C HIS A 194 -4.61 -1.80 6.78
N GLN A 195 -5.49 -2.49 6.06
CA GLN A 195 -6.58 -1.86 5.30
C GLN A 195 -7.93 -2.38 5.78
N ASN A 196 -8.91 -1.48 5.84
CA ASN A 196 -10.27 -1.84 6.22
C ASN A 196 -11.08 -2.15 4.97
N LEU A 197 -11.81 -3.27 4.99
CA LEU A 197 -12.84 -3.60 4.02
C LEU A 197 -14.19 -3.07 4.52
N GLN A 198 -14.91 -2.34 3.68
CA GLN A 198 -16.26 -1.88 3.96
C GLN A 198 -17.19 -2.18 2.79
N VAL A 199 -18.39 -2.65 3.10
CA VAL A 199 -19.47 -2.84 2.13
C VAL A 199 -20.48 -1.73 2.33
N TRP A 200 -20.78 -0.98 1.27
CA TRP A 200 -21.79 0.06 1.24
C TRP A 200 -23.00 -0.46 0.48
N VAL A 201 -24.17 -0.44 1.12
CA VAL A 201 -25.41 -0.95 0.56
C VAL A 201 -26.46 0.17 0.50
N GLY A 202 -27.13 0.31 -0.64
CA GLY A 202 -28.16 1.30 -0.93
C GLY A 202 -27.87 2.15 -2.17
N GLN A 203 -28.87 2.92 -2.60
CA GLN A 203 -28.71 3.89 -3.68
C GLN A 203 -27.85 5.07 -3.23
N THR A 204 -27.19 5.78 -4.15
CA THR A 204 -26.13 6.79 -3.86
C THR A 204 -26.42 7.75 -2.70
N LEU A 205 -27.67 8.20 -2.50
CA LEU A 205 -28.05 9.13 -1.42
C LEU A 205 -28.49 8.44 -0.10
N GLN A 206 -28.65 7.11 -0.10
CA GLN A 206 -29.08 6.29 1.03
C GLN A 206 -28.09 5.16 1.37
N GLN A 207 -26.86 5.20 0.83
CA GLN A 207 -25.85 4.18 1.09
C GLN A 207 -25.49 4.13 2.57
N ARG A 208 -25.43 2.91 3.11
CA ARG A 208 -24.99 2.62 4.47
C ARG A 208 -23.73 1.76 4.43
N PRO A 209 -22.64 2.20 5.08
CA PRO A 209 -21.45 1.39 5.23
C PRO A 209 -21.66 0.30 6.27
N SER A 210 -20.95 -0.79 6.13
CA SER A 210 -20.78 -1.76 7.19
C SER A 210 -19.91 -1.20 8.30
N SER A 211 -20.22 -1.58 9.54
CA SER A 211 -19.37 -1.30 10.69
C SER A 211 -17.96 -1.90 10.49
N ILE A 212 -16.92 -1.15 10.88
CA ILE A 212 -15.55 -1.63 10.85
C ILE A 212 -15.29 -2.41 12.14
N THR A 213 -15.09 -3.71 12.00
CA THR A 213 -14.74 -4.62 13.10
C THR A 213 -13.38 -5.27 12.81
N PRO A 214 -12.76 -5.95 13.78
CA PRO A 214 -11.52 -6.69 13.51
C PRO A 214 -11.63 -7.73 12.38
N ALA A 215 -12.83 -8.25 12.10
CA ALA A 215 -13.07 -9.16 10.98
C ALA A 215 -12.90 -8.48 9.61
N CYS A 216 -13.00 -7.15 9.56
CA CYS A 216 -12.86 -6.35 8.33
C CYS A 216 -11.40 -5.96 8.03
N HIS A 217 -10.45 -6.29 8.91
CA HIS A 217 -9.06 -5.88 8.77
C HIS A 217 -8.30 -6.82 7.84
N LEU A 218 -7.81 -6.28 6.73
CA LEU A 218 -6.89 -6.94 5.83
C LEU A 218 -5.45 -6.55 6.16
N ARG A 219 -4.58 -7.55 6.29
CA ARG A 219 -3.14 -7.34 6.48
C ARG A 219 -2.40 -7.76 5.22
N TYR A 220 -1.75 -6.79 4.59
CA TYR A 220 -0.85 -7.06 3.47
C TYR A 220 0.49 -7.58 3.99
N ASP A 221 1.16 -8.39 3.18
CA ASP A 221 2.51 -8.87 3.47
C ASP A 221 3.52 -7.72 3.57
N LEU A 222 4.55 -7.94 4.39
CA LEU A 222 5.70 -7.05 4.50
C LEU A 222 6.39 -6.84 3.13
N PRO A 223 7.09 -5.69 2.94
CA PRO A 223 7.93 -5.48 1.76
C PRO A 223 9.05 -6.52 1.69
N LYS A 224 9.35 -7.03 0.48
CA LYS A 224 10.43 -8.01 0.28
C LYS A 224 11.43 -7.44 -0.70
N VAL A 225 12.69 -7.37 -0.27
CA VAL A 225 13.81 -6.99 -1.15
C VAL A 225 14.29 -8.25 -1.85
N LEU A 226 14.41 -8.21 -3.18
CA LEU A 226 14.89 -9.34 -3.98
C LEU A 226 16.21 -9.01 -4.69
N SER A 227 16.43 -7.74 -5.02
CA SER A 227 17.63 -7.28 -5.71
C SER A 227 17.92 -5.82 -5.39
N CYS A 228 19.16 -5.40 -5.60
CA CYS A 228 19.53 -4.00 -5.65
C CYS A 228 20.70 -3.78 -6.60
N THR A 229 20.97 -2.52 -6.95
CA THR A 229 22.19 -2.14 -7.65
C THR A 229 23.40 -2.51 -6.79
N GLU A 230 24.28 -3.38 -7.29
CA GLU A 230 25.31 -3.97 -6.44
C GLU A 230 26.40 -2.99 -5.98
N ILE A 231 26.72 -1.99 -6.81
CA ILE A 231 27.81 -1.05 -6.56
C ILE A 231 27.34 0.37 -6.86
N GLY A 232 27.50 1.29 -5.90
CA GLY A 232 27.12 2.70 -6.05
C GLY A 232 28.08 3.67 -5.36
N ARG A 233 28.12 4.91 -5.84
CA ARG A 233 28.81 6.04 -5.19
C ARG A 233 27.84 6.83 -4.32
N VAL A 234 28.37 7.55 -3.32
CA VAL A 234 27.60 8.53 -2.56
C VAL A 234 26.91 9.50 -3.52
N GLY A 235 25.62 9.75 -3.28
CA GLY A 235 24.82 10.64 -4.10
C GLY A 235 24.35 10.05 -5.44
N GLN A 236 24.78 8.84 -5.83
CA GLN A 236 24.27 8.15 -7.01
C GLN A 236 22.85 7.64 -6.75
N ILE A 237 21.99 7.68 -7.77
CA ILE A 237 20.69 7.00 -7.72
C ILE A 237 20.91 5.51 -7.95
N VAL A 238 20.42 4.70 -7.03
CA VAL A 238 20.41 3.24 -7.11
C VAL A 238 18.98 2.73 -7.15
N THR A 239 18.84 1.52 -7.68
CA THR A 239 17.57 0.81 -7.79
C THR A 239 17.53 -0.34 -6.80
N VAL A 240 16.39 -0.51 -6.13
CA VAL A 240 16.03 -1.67 -5.31
C VAL A 240 14.81 -2.34 -5.94
N GLY A 241 14.94 -3.63 -6.26
CA GLY A 241 13.87 -4.45 -6.84
C GLY A 241 13.33 -5.44 -5.81
N GLY A 242 12.02 -5.71 -5.85
CA GLY A 242 11.36 -6.54 -4.87
C GLY A 242 9.86 -6.68 -5.09
N SER A 243 9.14 -6.92 -4.00
CA SER A 243 7.68 -7.00 -3.98
C SER A 243 7.12 -6.25 -2.78
N ASN A 244 5.81 -5.95 -2.83
CA ASN A 244 5.08 -5.26 -1.77
C ASN A 244 5.54 -3.82 -1.49
N PHE A 245 6.06 -3.11 -2.50
CA PHE A 245 6.51 -1.73 -2.36
C PHE A 245 5.40 -0.68 -2.47
N GLY A 246 4.15 -1.09 -2.73
CA GLY A 246 3.04 -0.17 -2.91
C GLY A 246 3.16 0.70 -4.16
N SER A 247 2.22 1.63 -4.34
CA SER A 247 2.15 2.49 -5.54
C SER A 247 2.49 3.96 -5.26
N ALA A 248 2.30 4.41 -4.02
CA ALA A 248 2.60 5.75 -3.52
C ALA A 248 2.67 5.70 -1.97
N GLY A 249 3.28 6.70 -1.33
CA GLY A 249 3.30 6.82 0.14
C GLY A 249 4.68 7.02 0.73
N GLU A 250 4.75 7.05 2.05
CA GLU A 250 6.01 7.20 2.78
C GLU A 250 6.82 5.91 2.65
N ILE A 251 7.98 6.05 1.99
CA ILE A 251 8.91 4.97 1.78
C ILE A 251 10.28 5.37 2.33
N ALA A 252 10.93 4.45 3.02
CA ALA A 252 12.31 4.62 3.47
C ALA A 252 13.13 3.43 3.01
N VAL A 253 14.38 3.69 2.62
CA VAL A 253 15.36 2.65 2.28
C VAL A 253 16.56 2.84 3.18
N ARG A 254 17.11 1.75 3.71
CA ARG A 254 18.38 1.76 4.44
C ARG A 254 19.40 0.89 3.74
N ILE A 255 20.63 1.38 3.67
CA ILE A 255 21.79 0.65 3.19
C ILE A 255 22.78 0.54 4.35
N GLY A 256 23.05 -0.67 4.82
CA GLY A 256 23.94 -0.88 5.98
C GLY A 256 23.47 -0.17 7.25
N GLY A 257 22.15 0.00 7.41
CA GLY A 257 21.54 0.74 8.52
C GLY A 257 21.45 2.25 8.34
N ILE A 258 22.00 2.81 7.26
CA ILE A 258 21.98 4.26 6.98
C ILE A 258 20.83 4.59 6.02
N SER A 259 19.98 5.56 6.38
CA SER A 259 18.85 5.97 5.56
C SER A 259 19.30 6.62 4.25
N CYS A 260 18.74 6.15 3.13
CA CYS A 260 18.94 6.75 1.82
C CYS A 260 18.13 8.03 1.67
N GLU A 261 18.60 8.94 0.82
CA GLU A 261 17.87 10.16 0.48
C GLU A 261 16.95 9.93 -0.71
N LYS A 262 15.89 10.76 -0.83
CA LYS A 262 14.98 10.79 -1.99
C LYS A 262 14.47 9.41 -2.42
N ALA A 263 14.16 8.56 -1.45
CA ALA A 263 13.56 7.27 -1.72
C ALA A 263 12.17 7.48 -2.32
N GLN A 264 11.91 6.83 -3.45
CA GLN A 264 10.62 6.91 -4.16
C GLN A 264 10.38 5.62 -4.93
N VAL A 265 9.11 5.22 -5.02
CA VAL A 265 8.69 4.08 -5.86
C VAL A 265 8.87 4.48 -7.33
N SER A 266 9.75 3.78 -8.05
CA SER A 266 10.03 4.02 -9.47
C SER A 266 9.18 3.14 -10.39
N VAL A 267 8.85 1.91 -9.94
CA VAL A 267 7.86 1.04 -10.57
C VAL A 267 6.91 0.53 -9.49
N ARG A 268 5.62 0.73 -9.71
CA ARG A 268 4.58 0.37 -8.71
C ARG A 268 4.75 -1.07 -8.25
N HIS A 269 4.73 -1.26 -6.94
CA HIS A 269 4.80 -2.52 -6.19
C HIS A 269 6.15 -3.26 -6.24
N THR A 270 7.05 -2.93 -7.16
CA THR A 270 8.21 -3.78 -7.45
C THR A 270 9.56 -3.08 -7.48
N GLN A 271 9.61 -1.75 -7.66
CA GLN A 271 10.90 -1.05 -7.76
C GLN A 271 10.90 0.28 -7.04
N ILE A 272 12.01 0.53 -6.34
CA ILE A 272 12.28 1.78 -5.63
C ILE A 272 13.59 2.34 -6.17
N SER A 273 13.65 3.66 -6.33
CA SER A 273 14.89 4.39 -6.53
C SER A 273 15.21 5.20 -5.29
N CYS A 274 16.46 5.24 -4.88
CA CYS A 274 16.93 6.11 -3.80
C CYS A 274 18.35 6.61 -4.09
N GLN A 275 18.72 7.71 -3.45
CA GLN A 275 20.05 8.29 -3.52
C GLN A 275 20.92 7.69 -2.40
N VAL A 276 22.06 7.11 -2.79
CA VAL A 276 22.99 6.43 -1.87
C VAL A 276 23.49 7.43 -0.82
N PRO A 277 23.33 7.13 0.48
CA PRO A 277 23.77 8.02 1.54
C PRO A 277 25.28 7.97 1.72
N GLU A 278 25.83 8.91 2.48
CA GLU A 278 27.24 8.84 2.90
C GLU A 278 27.50 7.56 3.69
N GLY A 279 28.56 6.83 3.30
CA GLY A 279 28.90 5.57 3.94
C GLY A 279 30.06 4.86 3.27
N LYS A 280 30.44 3.72 3.83
CA LYS A 280 31.53 2.84 3.35
C LYS A 280 31.16 1.40 3.68
N GLY A 281 31.71 0.46 2.94
CA GLY A 281 31.54 -0.97 3.19
C GLY A 281 31.19 -1.76 1.94
N HIS A 282 31.20 -3.09 2.09
CA HIS A 282 30.89 -4.06 1.06
C HIS A 282 29.81 -5.02 1.58
N ASN A 283 28.99 -5.56 0.69
CA ASN A 283 27.91 -6.52 1.00
C ASN A 283 27.00 -6.02 2.14
N LEU A 284 26.59 -4.76 2.06
CA LEU A 284 25.70 -4.12 3.01
C LEU A 284 24.25 -4.60 2.78
N PRO A 285 23.50 -4.87 3.87
CA PRO A 285 22.08 -5.19 3.77
C PRO A 285 21.28 -3.99 3.27
N VAL A 286 20.30 -4.26 2.41
CA VAL A 286 19.31 -3.28 1.97
C VAL A 286 17.97 -3.61 2.62
N GLU A 287 17.39 -2.63 3.30
CA GLU A 287 16.10 -2.74 3.98
C GLU A 287 15.14 -1.69 3.43
N VAL A 288 13.87 -2.05 3.28
CA VAL A 288 12.82 -1.17 2.77
C VAL A 288 11.72 -1.05 3.82
N CYS A 289 11.24 0.15 4.07
CA CYS A 289 10.08 0.44 4.90
C CYS A 289 8.97 1.03 4.04
N VAL A 290 7.77 0.45 4.11
CA VAL A 290 6.56 0.94 3.45
C VAL A 290 5.50 1.18 4.51
N ASN A 291 5.02 2.42 4.65
CA ASN A 291 3.98 2.78 5.62
C ASN A 291 4.25 2.28 7.05
N GLY A 292 5.50 2.39 7.50
CA GLY A 292 5.94 1.98 8.83
C GLY A 292 6.25 0.48 8.98
N GLN A 293 6.11 -0.32 7.93
CA GLN A 293 6.44 -1.75 7.93
C GLN A 293 7.77 -2.01 7.22
N TRP A 294 8.76 -2.47 7.97
CA TRP A 294 10.06 -2.84 7.44
C TRP A 294 10.03 -4.22 6.78
N SER A 295 10.90 -4.39 5.78
CA SER A 295 11.16 -5.67 5.15
C SER A 295 11.66 -6.68 6.16
N ASP A 296 11.31 -7.94 5.96
CA ASP A 296 11.64 -9.02 6.87
C ASP A 296 13.16 -9.02 7.23
N PRO A 297 13.52 -8.90 8.52
CA PRO A 297 14.92 -8.89 8.95
C PRO A 297 15.66 -10.19 8.62
N ASP A 298 14.95 -11.32 8.46
CA ASP A 298 15.56 -12.61 8.08
C ASP A 298 15.80 -12.69 6.57
N ASN A 299 15.12 -11.86 5.78
CA ASN A 299 15.27 -11.79 4.32
C ASN A 299 16.11 -10.57 3.87
N ARG A 300 17.05 -10.13 4.72
CA ARG A 300 17.99 -9.05 4.39
C ARG A 300 18.88 -9.46 3.22
N VAL A 301 18.63 -8.89 2.06
CA VAL A 301 19.51 -9.06 0.90
C VAL A 301 20.71 -8.14 1.07
N ALA A 302 21.86 -8.73 1.43
CA ALA A 302 23.16 -8.07 1.39
C ALA A 302 23.64 -7.96 -0.06
N CYS A 303 23.18 -6.94 -0.78
CA CYS A 303 23.52 -6.76 -2.19
C CYS A 303 24.31 -5.48 -2.49
N PHE A 304 24.49 -4.54 -1.56
CA PHE A 304 25.09 -3.24 -1.90
C PHE A 304 26.55 -3.07 -1.43
N SER A 305 27.40 -2.48 -2.27
CA SER A 305 28.77 -2.10 -1.92
C SER A 305 29.08 -0.66 -2.34
N TYR A 306 29.74 0.09 -1.45
CA TYR A 306 30.24 1.42 -1.79
C TYR A 306 31.38 1.31 -2.79
N LYS A 307 31.25 2.02 -3.90
CA LYS A 307 32.35 2.20 -4.83
C LYS A 307 33.39 3.07 -4.14
N VAL A 308 34.58 2.50 -3.94
CA VAL A 308 35.74 3.28 -3.52
C VAL A 308 36.00 4.30 -4.62
N GLU A 309 35.72 5.57 -4.34
CA GLU A 309 36.26 6.66 -5.14
C GLU A 309 37.78 6.47 -5.13
N GLY A 310 38.38 6.35 -6.33
CA GLY A 310 39.82 6.19 -6.45
C GLY A 310 40.47 7.23 -5.55
N ALA A 311 41.32 6.77 -4.62
CA ALA A 311 41.94 7.60 -3.60
C ALA A 311 42.32 8.98 -4.17
N PRO A 312 42.09 10.09 -3.43
CA PRO A 312 42.49 11.40 -3.92
C PRO A 312 43.92 11.27 -4.42
N LYS A 313 44.15 11.56 -5.70
CA LYS A 313 45.50 11.62 -6.25
C LYS A 313 46.27 12.49 -5.27
N ARG A 314 47.22 11.88 -4.56
CA ARG A 314 48.10 12.56 -3.60
C ARG A 314 48.47 13.90 -4.25
N PRO A 315 48.29 15.06 -3.58
CA PRO A 315 48.63 16.34 -4.19
C PRO A 315 50.01 16.19 -4.82
N GLN A 316 50.09 16.41 -6.14
CA GLN A 316 51.35 16.34 -6.85
C GLN A 316 52.29 17.25 -6.07
N ARG A 317 53.26 16.63 -5.41
CA ARG A 317 54.37 17.38 -4.86
C ARG A 317 54.97 18.02 -6.10
N ILE A 318 54.87 19.34 -6.23
CA ILE A 318 55.62 20.11 -7.22
C ILE A 318 57.09 20.02 -6.78
N GLY A 319 57.66 18.84 -6.98
CA GLY A 319 59.10 18.64 -7.14
C GLY A 319 59.43 18.89 -8.61
N PRO A 320 60.72 19.10 -8.93
CA PRO A 320 61.14 19.33 -10.31
C PRO A 320 60.58 18.22 -11.20
N TYR A 321 59.99 18.60 -12.35
CA TYR A 321 59.44 17.68 -13.35
C TYR A 321 60.51 16.61 -13.68
N VAL A 322 60.39 15.42 -13.09
CA VAL A 322 61.20 14.27 -13.49
C VAL A 322 60.41 13.64 -14.63
N THR A 323 60.96 13.69 -15.84
CA THR A 323 60.35 12.99 -16.98
C THR A 323 60.15 11.52 -16.60
N PRO A 324 58.94 10.96 -16.78
CA PRO A 324 58.68 9.57 -16.41
C PRO A 324 59.63 8.65 -17.18
N PRO A 325 60.31 7.70 -16.50
CA PRO A 325 61.34 6.89 -17.11
C PRO A 325 60.76 6.03 -18.24
N SER A 326 61.41 6.05 -19.41
CA SER A 326 61.05 5.18 -20.52
C SER A 326 61.44 3.73 -20.22
N ILE A 327 60.79 2.77 -20.90
CA ILE A 327 61.14 1.32 -20.79
C ILE A 327 62.64 1.10 -21.07
N SER A 328 63.20 1.83 -22.05
CA SER A 328 64.62 1.77 -22.43
C SER A 328 65.59 2.28 -21.36
N GLU A 329 65.16 3.20 -20.50
CA GLU A 329 65.97 3.75 -19.42
C GLU A 329 65.90 2.90 -18.14
N ALA A 330 64.74 2.29 -17.87
CA ALA A 330 64.51 1.55 -16.63
C ALA A 330 65.27 0.22 -16.56
N GLU A 331 65.36 -0.50 -17.69
CA GLU A 331 65.99 -1.83 -17.77
C GLU A 331 67.49 -1.84 -17.38
N PRO A 332 68.36 -0.97 -17.93
CA PRO A 332 69.77 -0.95 -17.56
C PRO A 332 69.98 -0.54 -16.09
N ILE A 333 69.21 0.42 -15.57
CA ILE A 333 69.27 0.85 -14.16
C ILE A 333 68.90 -0.32 -13.23
N PHE A 334 67.83 -1.05 -13.56
CA PHE A 334 67.39 -2.20 -12.78
C PHE A 334 68.43 -3.33 -12.75
N LYS A 335 69.01 -3.66 -13.91
CA LYS A 335 70.09 -4.66 -14.02
C LYS A 335 71.33 -4.24 -13.23
N GLN A 336 71.74 -2.98 -13.34
CA GLN A 336 72.90 -2.43 -12.66
C GLN A 336 72.75 -2.46 -11.13
N TRP A 337 71.57 -2.07 -10.62
CA TRP A 337 71.26 -2.16 -9.20
C TRP A 337 71.22 -3.61 -8.70
N ARG A 338 70.60 -4.53 -9.45
CA ARG A 338 70.60 -5.95 -9.08
C ARG A 338 72.02 -6.51 -9.03
N LEU A 339 72.86 -6.25 -10.03
CA LEU A 339 74.27 -6.66 -10.01
C LEU A 339 75.02 -6.09 -8.80
N SER A 340 74.80 -4.82 -8.45
CA SER A 340 75.49 -4.20 -7.32
C SER A 340 75.18 -4.93 -6.01
N THR A 341 73.95 -5.43 -5.82
CA THR A 341 73.60 -6.23 -4.63
C THR A 341 74.28 -7.61 -4.60
N TYR A 342 74.60 -8.21 -5.76
CA TYR A 342 75.38 -9.44 -5.84
C TYR A 342 76.87 -9.18 -5.61
N TYR A 343 77.38 -8.06 -6.12
CA TYR A 343 78.74 -7.60 -5.85
C TYR A 343 78.97 -7.36 -4.34
N GLU A 344 78.04 -6.70 -3.65
CA GLU A 344 78.10 -6.49 -2.19
C GLU A 344 78.13 -7.82 -1.41
N ARG A 345 77.54 -8.88 -1.97
CA ARG A 345 77.57 -10.26 -1.44
C ARG A 345 78.83 -11.03 -1.83
N LYS A 346 79.78 -10.39 -2.52
CA LYS A 346 81.04 -10.96 -3.01
C LYS A 346 80.84 -12.11 -4.01
N ASP A 347 79.76 -12.10 -4.80
CA ASP A 347 79.58 -13.05 -5.90
C ASP A 347 80.65 -12.79 -6.99
N PRO A 348 81.51 -13.77 -7.33
CA PRO A 348 82.56 -13.59 -8.33
C PRO A 348 82.02 -13.24 -9.72
N MET A 349 80.80 -13.65 -10.05
CA MET A 349 80.16 -13.40 -11.35
C MET A 349 79.54 -11.99 -11.44
N ALA A 350 79.54 -11.24 -10.34
CA ALA A 350 79.08 -9.85 -10.28
C ALA A 350 80.22 -8.82 -10.18
N ARG A 351 81.48 -9.19 -10.46
CA ARG A 351 82.63 -8.26 -10.44
C ARG A 351 82.52 -7.13 -11.45
N LYS A 352 81.90 -7.39 -12.60
CA LYS A 352 81.71 -6.41 -13.67
C LYS A 352 80.30 -5.84 -13.70
N ASP A 353 80.17 -4.57 -14.03
CA ASP A 353 78.90 -3.87 -14.23
C ASP A 353 78.19 -4.28 -15.54
N VAL A 354 77.03 -3.69 -15.83
CA VAL A 354 76.31 -3.96 -17.09
C VAL A 354 77.06 -3.52 -18.34
N HIS A 355 78.08 -2.66 -18.19
CA HIS A 355 78.92 -2.13 -19.27
C HIS A 355 80.26 -2.88 -19.40
N GLY A 356 80.58 -3.80 -18.51
CA GLY A 356 81.80 -4.60 -18.53
C GLY A 356 82.98 -4.02 -17.72
N ASN A 357 82.77 -2.94 -16.97
CA ASN A 357 83.76 -2.33 -16.08
C ASN A 357 83.72 -2.95 -14.69
N ASP A 358 84.81 -2.90 -13.93
CA ASP A 358 84.81 -3.41 -12.56
C ASP A 358 83.94 -2.56 -11.63
N PHE A 359 83.10 -3.19 -10.82
CA PHE A 359 82.34 -2.50 -9.78
C PHE A 359 83.29 -1.95 -8.71
N THR A 360 83.21 -0.64 -8.50
CA THR A 360 83.81 0.08 -7.36
C THR A 360 82.74 0.41 -6.31
N LYS A 361 83.15 0.75 -5.07
CA LYS A 361 82.23 1.22 -4.02
C LYS A 361 81.39 2.42 -4.48
N GLU A 362 81.97 3.30 -5.29
CA GLU A 362 81.29 4.48 -5.85
C GLU A 362 80.23 4.08 -6.89
N SER A 363 80.55 3.14 -7.79
CA SER A 363 79.61 2.63 -8.78
C SER A 363 78.43 1.87 -8.15
N VAL A 364 78.65 1.18 -7.03
CA VAL A 364 77.59 0.53 -6.25
C VAL A 364 76.63 1.58 -5.67
N ARG A 365 77.18 2.64 -5.05
CA ARG A 365 76.37 3.74 -4.51
C ARG A 365 75.60 4.46 -5.62
N ALA A 366 76.24 4.71 -6.77
CA ALA A 366 75.60 5.31 -7.94
C ALA A 366 74.45 4.43 -8.46
N ALA A 367 74.61 3.10 -8.50
CA ALA A 367 73.55 2.17 -8.90
C ALA A 367 72.36 2.19 -7.93
N GLN A 368 72.61 2.24 -6.61
CA GLN A 368 71.57 2.37 -5.59
C GLN A 368 70.82 3.70 -5.67
N GLU A 369 71.54 4.81 -5.88
CA GLU A 369 70.93 6.14 -6.05
C GLU A 369 70.12 6.24 -7.35
N ALA A 370 70.60 5.67 -8.45
CA ALA A 370 69.88 5.60 -9.71
C ALA A 370 68.58 4.78 -9.59
N TYR A 371 68.62 3.63 -8.91
CA TYR A 371 67.42 2.84 -8.66
C TYR A 371 66.44 3.54 -7.71
N LYS A 372 66.93 4.29 -6.72
CA LYS A 372 66.08 5.13 -5.85
C LYS A 372 65.36 6.21 -6.65
N LYS A 373 66.03 6.85 -7.62
CA LYS A 373 65.38 7.81 -8.55
C LYS A 373 64.35 7.11 -9.46
N LEU A 374 64.68 5.92 -9.96
CA LEU A 374 63.77 5.12 -10.78
C LEU A 374 62.50 4.74 -10.02
N THR A 375 62.61 4.30 -8.76
CA THR A 375 61.43 3.93 -7.95
C THR A 375 60.54 5.12 -7.62
N LEU A 376 61.10 6.32 -7.48
CA LEU A 376 60.34 7.56 -7.36
C LEU A 376 59.56 7.87 -8.66
N GLY A 377 60.20 7.78 -9.82
CA GLY A 377 59.53 8.00 -11.12
C GLY A 377 58.46 6.94 -11.42
N LEU A 378 58.70 5.67 -11.08
CA LEU A 378 57.72 4.59 -11.23
C LEU A 378 56.50 4.76 -10.32
N ALA A 379 56.65 5.43 -9.16
CA ALA A 379 55.54 5.70 -8.25
C ALA A 379 54.53 6.72 -8.81
N GLU A 380 54.90 7.49 -9.83
CA GLU A 380 54.06 8.49 -10.48
C GLU A 380 53.26 7.94 -11.67
N LEU A 381 53.55 6.71 -12.11
CA LEU A 381 52.88 6.06 -13.24
C LEU A 381 51.60 5.32 -12.82
N SER A 382 50.71 5.09 -13.79
CA SER A 382 49.55 4.21 -13.58
C SER A 382 50.02 2.78 -13.31
N GLU A 383 49.29 2.04 -12.48
CA GLU A 383 49.62 0.64 -12.14
C GLU A 383 49.82 -0.23 -13.39
N LYS A 384 49.05 0.00 -14.46
CA LYS A 384 49.22 -0.70 -15.75
C LYS A 384 50.61 -0.45 -16.38
N LYS A 385 51.03 0.81 -16.50
CA LYS A 385 52.33 1.17 -17.10
C LYS A 385 53.52 0.78 -16.20
N LYS A 386 53.36 0.95 -14.87
CA LYS A 386 54.35 0.52 -13.87
C LYS A 386 54.61 -0.98 -13.95
N ASN A 387 53.55 -1.79 -14.00
CA ASN A 387 53.68 -3.25 -14.11
C ASN A 387 54.31 -3.67 -15.44
N GLU A 388 53.98 -3.00 -16.55
CA GLU A 388 54.62 -3.23 -17.85
C GLU A 388 56.14 -3.00 -17.80
N ILE A 389 56.58 -1.88 -17.25
CA ILE A 389 58.02 -1.55 -17.11
C ILE A 389 58.71 -2.55 -16.18
N LEU A 390 58.14 -2.82 -15.00
CA LEU A 390 58.73 -3.74 -14.02
C LEU A 390 58.84 -5.16 -14.56
N ASN A 391 57.82 -5.66 -15.26
CA ASN A 391 57.86 -6.99 -15.87
C ASN A 391 58.99 -7.10 -16.90
N ARG A 392 59.22 -6.06 -17.70
CA ARG A 392 60.31 -6.03 -18.68
C ARG A 392 61.69 -5.96 -18.02
N CYS A 393 61.84 -5.15 -16.97
CA CYS A 393 63.04 -5.12 -16.14
C CYS A 393 63.36 -6.47 -15.49
N ILE A 394 62.34 -7.13 -14.94
CA ILE A 394 62.47 -8.47 -14.33
C ILE A 394 62.89 -9.49 -15.40
N PHE A 395 62.24 -9.49 -16.56
CA PHE A 395 62.59 -10.38 -17.66
C PHE A 395 64.04 -10.17 -18.13
N GLY A 396 64.43 -8.91 -18.35
CA GLY A 396 65.81 -8.56 -18.71
C GLY A 396 66.83 -8.98 -17.66
N TRP A 397 66.49 -8.84 -16.36
CA TRP A 397 67.33 -9.32 -15.27
C TRP A 397 67.48 -10.84 -15.27
N GLN A 398 66.41 -11.61 -15.45
CA GLN A 398 66.48 -13.07 -15.49
C GLN A 398 67.40 -13.56 -16.61
N LYS A 399 67.32 -12.93 -17.79
CA LYS A 399 68.22 -13.22 -18.91
C LYS A 399 69.69 -12.97 -18.55
N LEU A 400 70.01 -11.79 -18.02
CA LEU A 400 71.38 -11.45 -17.59
C LEU A 400 71.89 -12.38 -16.47
N LYS A 401 71.01 -12.73 -15.53
CA LYS A 401 71.31 -13.64 -14.42
C LYS A 401 71.70 -15.03 -14.93
N ALA A 402 70.96 -15.55 -15.91
CA ALA A 402 71.26 -16.83 -16.56
C ALA A 402 72.56 -16.76 -17.37
N GLU A 403 72.76 -15.69 -18.16
CA GLU A 403 73.99 -15.48 -18.95
C GLU A 403 75.25 -15.46 -18.08
N ARG A 404 75.18 -14.87 -16.89
CA ARG A 404 76.33 -14.76 -15.97
C ARG A 404 76.45 -15.90 -14.95
N GLY A 405 75.49 -16.84 -14.93
CA GLY A 405 75.50 -17.94 -13.96
C GLY A 405 75.44 -17.48 -12.49
N LEU A 406 74.71 -16.38 -12.20
CA LEU A 406 74.61 -15.83 -10.85
C LEU A 406 73.80 -16.76 -9.93
N THR A 407 74.43 -17.28 -8.88
CA THR A 407 73.80 -18.22 -7.94
C THR A 407 73.02 -17.51 -6.83
N GLU A 408 71.85 -18.03 -6.45
CA GLU A 408 71.17 -17.57 -5.23
C GLU A 408 71.82 -18.23 -4.02
N ALA A 409 72.49 -17.44 -3.16
CA ALA A 409 72.82 -17.92 -1.83
C ALA A 409 71.52 -18.12 -1.02
N PRO A 410 71.41 -19.18 -0.20
CA PRO A 410 70.19 -19.53 0.50
C PRO A 410 69.73 -18.39 1.43
N ALA A 411 68.43 -18.10 1.40
CA ALA A 411 67.80 -17.10 2.26
C ALA A 411 68.10 -17.39 3.74
N GLN A 412 68.76 -16.46 4.44
CA GLN A 412 68.78 -16.47 5.90
C GLN A 412 67.33 -16.38 6.38
N LYS A 413 66.81 -17.50 6.92
CA LYS A 413 65.52 -17.55 7.64
C LYS A 413 65.55 -16.46 8.71
N ARG A 414 64.75 -15.41 8.54
CA ARG A 414 64.40 -14.50 9.64
C ARG A 414 63.61 -15.33 10.66
N ALA A 415 64.22 -15.56 11.82
CA ALA A 415 63.54 -16.13 12.97
C ALA A 415 62.33 -15.23 13.32
N ARG A 416 61.14 -15.83 13.33
CA ARG A 416 59.96 -15.27 14.00
C ARG A 416 60.26 -15.30 15.49
N THR A 417 60.60 -14.16 16.07
CA THR A 417 60.52 -13.96 17.52
C THR A 417 59.05 -13.82 17.88
N THR A 418 58.47 -14.87 18.44
CA THR A 418 57.28 -14.78 19.29
C THR A 418 57.74 -14.43 20.69
N ALA A 419 57.37 -13.24 21.17
CA ALA A 419 57.25 -12.88 22.57
C ALA A 419 56.07 -11.91 22.67
#